data_AF-A0A6N3CDE3-F1
#
_entry.id   AF-A0A6N3CDE3-F1
#
_cell.length_a   1.000
_cell.length_b   1.000
_cell.length_c   1.000
_cell.angle_alpha   90.00
_cell.angle_beta   90.00
_cell.angle_gamma   90.00
#
_symmetry.space_group_name_H-M   'P 1'
#
loop_
_entity.id
_entity.type
_entity.pdbx_description
1 polymer ?
#
loop_
_entity_poly.entity_id
_entity_poly.type
_entity_poly.pdbx_seq_one_letter_code
_entity_poly.pdbx_strand_id
1 'polypeptide(L)'
;MFKSNKGTDKKFSIFKILSLIVLFTLLGFTSNIFVNSNYDKITSKFYSAFNKNDYSNAKSLLENKTLLISKNKLNEDLETYFTDVVNKVCIALSNNEINNTTALEILNEIDSYDILGSSLNKLISALENPKNTAVASTNSSEIGSNELTSNTQNENSYLNLGILAFNSKDYNKAIDYFNLVSKDTPKDYEIAQDYINDFYSNYKSYLLDSVEELVANKYYTKALGILSNYDASKLSKDDIVEINNKINSVTQFREEYQGEDSEYTSNAILQEITPNNINTLAIDSKTPYLIYLNLSNQMTYVYEGEKNNWTLLKEFSSSTGIEGEETPKGIFSVTDRGEWFYSHDYEQGGKYWVQFMGDYLFHSLPYNEDQSEIVDYTLGEPASHGCIRLKVEDSKWIYDNIDNDTKVIIN
;
A
#
# COMPACT_ATOMS: atom_id res chain seq x y z
N MET A 1 -53.27 -16.04 67.76
CA MET A 1 -53.02 -14.77 67.05
C MET A 1 -51.61 -14.81 66.47
N PHE A 2 -51.43 -15.47 65.32
CA PHE A 2 -50.12 -15.61 64.68
C PHE A 2 -49.98 -14.55 63.58
N LYS A 3 -49.08 -13.58 63.80
CA LYS A 3 -48.67 -12.60 62.79
C LYS A 3 -47.91 -13.32 61.67
N SER A 4 -48.50 -13.33 60.49
CA SER A 4 -47.82 -13.69 59.24
C SER A 4 -46.72 -12.67 58.97
N ASN A 5 -45.47 -13.12 58.99
CA ASN A 5 -44.32 -12.34 58.56
C ASN A 5 -44.19 -12.52 57.03
N LYS A 6 -44.63 -11.53 56.24
CA LYS A 6 -44.42 -11.51 54.79
C LYS A 6 -42.96 -11.18 54.50
N GLY A 7 -42.15 -12.21 54.22
CA GLY A 7 -40.89 -12.04 53.51
C GLY A 7 -41.18 -11.55 52.09
N THR A 8 -40.68 -10.35 51.76
CA THR A 8 -40.70 -9.82 50.40
C THR A 8 -39.67 -10.54 49.55
N ASP A 9 -40.10 -11.53 48.77
CA ASP A 9 -39.27 -12.06 47.68
C ASP A 9 -39.07 -10.95 46.65
N LYS A 10 -37.86 -10.37 46.61
CA LYS A 10 -37.41 -9.53 45.51
C LYS A 10 -37.37 -10.40 44.25
N LYS A 11 -38.47 -10.43 43.49
CA LYS A 11 -38.47 -10.95 42.12
C LYS A 11 -37.50 -10.11 41.30
N PHE A 12 -36.31 -10.66 41.04
CA PHE A 12 -35.33 -10.10 40.13
C PHE A 12 -35.96 -10.00 38.73
N SER A 13 -36.18 -8.79 38.25
CA SER A 13 -36.76 -8.57 36.93
C SER A 13 -35.68 -8.76 35.88
N ILE A 14 -35.75 -9.89 35.17
CA ILE A 14 -34.91 -10.23 34.01
C ILE A 14 -34.88 -9.08 33.00
N PHE A 15 -36.00 -8.36 32.84
CA PHE A 15 -36.11 -7.17 32.00
C PHE A 15 -35.19 -6.02 32.43
N LYS A 16 -34.97 -5.82 33.74
CA LYS A 16 -34.03 -4.80 34.22
C LYS A 16 -32.59 -5.17 33.92
N ILE A 17 -32.24 -6.45 34.03
CA ILE A 17 -30.90 -6.95 33.68
C ILE A 17 -30.67 -6.80 32.18
N LEU A 18 -31.63 -7.21 31.35
CA LEU A 18 -31.52 -7.08 29.89
C LEU A 18 -31.40 -5.62 29.46
N SER A 19 -32.17 -4.72 30.07
CA SER A 19 -32.07 -3.28 29.81
C SER A 19 -30.73 -2.68 30.25
N LEU A 20 -30.14 -3.15 31.35
CA LEU A 20 -28.79 -2.74 31.75
C LEU A 20 -27.73 -3.27 30.77
N ILE A 21 -27.85 -4.52 30.32
CA ILE A 21 -26.91 -5.10 29.35
C ILE A 21 -26.94 -4.30 28.04
N VAL A 22 -28.13 -3.99 27.51
CA VAL A 22 -28.27 -3.18 26.29
C VAL A 22 -27.68 -1.77 26.46
N LEU A 23 -27.88 -1.15 27.63
CA LEU A 23 -27.30 0.16 27.92
C LEU A 23 -25.76 0.09 27.98
N PHE A 24 -25.20 -0.95 28.61
CA PHE A 24 -23.75 -1.15 28.66
C PHE A 24 -23.15 -1.48 27.29
N THR A 25 -23.85 -2.24 26.45
CA THR A 25 -23.38 -2.51 25.07
C THR A 25 -23.42 -1.25 24.22
N LEU A 26 -24.46 -0.42 24.34
CA LEU A 26 -24.55 0.87 23.64
C LEU A 26 -23.45 1.82 24.09
N LEU A 27 -23.22 1.94 25.40
CA LEU A 27 -22.12 2.75 25.96
C LEU A 27 -20.74 2.27 25.51
N GLY A 28 -20.53 0.94 25.47
CA GLY A 28 -19.31 0.34 24.94
C GLY A 28 -19.10 0.65 23.46
N PHE A 29 -20.16 0.54 22.66
CA PHE A 29 -20.14 0.84 21.23
C PHE A 29 -19.84 2.32 20.94
N THR A 30 -20.53 3.24 21.62
CA THR A 30 -20.27 4.68 21.46
C THR A 30 -18.88 5.09 21.94
N SER A 31 -18.38 4.45 23.00
CA SER A 31 -17.02 4.70 23.50
C SER A 31 -15.97 4.19 22.52
N ASN A 32 -16.21 3.04 21.87
CA ASN A 32 -15.30 2.48 20.87
C ASN A 32 -15.23 3.37 19.61
N ILE A 33 -16.38 3.82 19.10
CA ILE A 33 -16.45 4.78 17.97
C ILE A 33 -15.69 6.07 18.30
N PHE A 34 -15.91 6.61 19.51
CA PHE A 34 -15.23 7.83 19.96
C PHE A 34 -13.71 7.65 20.07
N VAL A 35 -13.24 6.50 20.58
CA VAL A 35 -11.80 6.19 20.66
C VAL A 35 -11.20 6.06 19.26
N ASN A 36 -11.85 5.35 18.34
CA ASN A 36 -11.34 5.17 16.97
C ASN A 36 -11.32 6.49 16.19
N SER A 37 -12.38 7.29 16.25
CA SER A 37 -12.42 8.60 15.58
C SER A 37 -11.36 9.58 16.10
N ASN A 38 -11.12 9.61 17.41
CA ASN A 38 -10.04 10.44 17.95
C ASN A 38 -8.66 9.91 17.57
N TYR A 39 -8.50 8.58 17.52
CA TYR A 39 -7.26 7.94 17.07
C TYR A 39 -6.90 8.39 15.65
N ASP A 40 -7.81 8.22 14.68
CA ASP A 40 -7.57 8.56 13.27
C ASP A 40 -7.25 10.05 13.10
N LYS A 41 -7.95 10.92 13.85
CA LYS A 41 -7.70 12.37 13.83
C LYS A 41 -6.32 12.75 14.40
N ILE A 42 -5.87 12.06 15.43
CA ILE A 42 -4.58 12.35 16.07
C ILE A 42 -3.43 11.83 15.19
N THR A 43 -3.54 10.61 14.66
CA THR A 43 -2.52 10.01 13.79
C THR A 43 -2.40 10.75 12.46
N SER A 44 -3.50 11.14 11.83
CA SER A 44 -3.48 11.99 10.62
C SER A 44 -2.72 13.31 10.84
N LYS A 45 -2.97 13.98 11.97
CA LYS A 45 -2.23 15.20 12.34
C LYS A 45 -0.76 14.92 12.61
N PHE A 46 -0.45 13.79 13.24
CA PHE A 46 0.92 13.35 13.47
C PHE A 46 1.66 13.18 12.13
N TYR A 47 1.10 12.43 11.18
CA TYR A 47 1.70 12.22 9.87
C TYR A 47 1.89 13.54 9.11
N SER A 48 0.89 14.42 9.12
CA SER A 48 1.03 15.74 8.48
C SER A 48 2.12 16.59 9.13
N ALA A 49 2.27 16.58 10.45
CA ALA A 49 3.29 17.34 11.14
C ALA A 49 4.68 16.76 10.87
N PHE A 50 4.82 15.43 10.93
CA PHE A 50 6.06 14.72 10.66
C PHE A 50 6.54 14.94 9.22
N ASN A 51 5.67 14.79 8.21
CA ASN A 51 6.00 15.01 6.80
C ASN A 51 6.38 16.46 6.48
N LYS A 52 5.99 17.44 7.32
CA LYS A 52 6.38 18.85 7.20
C LYS A 52 7.67 19.17 7.97
N ASN A 53 8.34 18.17 8.53
CA ASN A 53 9.48 18.29 9.43
C ASN A 53 9.18 19.07 10.73
N ASP A 54 7.90 19.16 11.13
CA ASP A 54 7.45 19.77 12.39
C ASP A 54 7.43 18.72 13.52
N TYR A 55 8.62 18.21 13.83
CA TYR A 55 8.81 17.06 14.73
C TYR A 55 8.39 17.32 16.17
N SER A 56 8.57 18.55 16.66
CA SER A 56 8.14 18.92 18.02
C SER A 56 6.62 18.83 18.17
N ASN A 57 5.88 19.29 17.16
CA ASN A 57 4.43 19.19 17.14
C ASN A 57 3.98 17.73 16.96
N ALA A 58 4.61 16.99 16.03
CA ALA A 58 4.35 15.56 15.83
C ALA A 58 4.48 14.78 17.15
N LYS A 59 5.58 14.94 17.87
CA LYS A 59 5.81 14.28 19.16
C LYS A 59 4.75 14.63 20.21
N SER A 60 4.35 15.89 20.28
CA SER A 60 3.31 16.34 21.22
C SER A 60 1.93 15.70 20.96
N LEU A 61 1.62 15.36 19.71
CA LEU A 61 0.36 14.70 19.35
C LEU A 61 0.28 13.27 19.88
N LEU A 62 1.41 12.57 19.98
CA LEU A 62 1.49 11.21 20.50
C LEU A 62 1.40 11.12 22.03
N GLU A 63 1.55 12.23 22.74
CA GLU A 63 1.36 12.29 24.20
C GLU A 63 -0.12 12.26 24.62
N ASN A 64 -1.05 12.23 23.66
CA ASN A 64 -2.48 12.24 23.93
C ASN A 64 -2.93 10.96 24.64
N LYS A 65 -3.55 11.13 25.82
CA LYS A 65 -4.02 10.03 26.68
C LYS A 65 -5.00 9.07 26.00
N THR A 66 -5.72 9.51 24.97
CA THR A 66 -6.65 8.65 24.21
C THR A 66 -5.91 7.54 23.46
N LEU A 67 -4.66 7.77 23.06
CA LEU A 67 -3.83 6.78 22.37
C LEU A 67 -3.36 5.64 23.27
N LEU A 68 -3.41 5.79 24.60
CA LEU A 68 -3.08 4.72 25.55
C LEU A 68 -3.99 3.50 25.38
N ILE A 69 -5.24 3.72 24.96
CA ILE A 69 -6.24 2.67 24.72
C ILE A 69 -5.91 1.89 23.44
N SER A 70 -5.32 2.56 22.44
CA SER A 70 -5.00 2.02 21.12
C SER A 70 -3.49 1.81 20.92
N LYS A 71 -2.72 1.64 22.00
CA LYS A 71 -1.24 1.64 21.94
C LYS A 71 -0.66 0.61 20.98
N ASN A 72 -1.23 -0.59 20.92
CA ASN A 72 -0.75 -1.65 20.03
C ASN A 72 -0.97 -1.27 18.56
N LYS A 73 -2.17 -0.78 18.23
CA LYS A 73 -2.51 -0.27 16.89
C LYS A 73 -1.61 0.92 16.51
N LEU A 74 -1.36 1.83 17.46
CA LEU A 74 -0.46 2.96 17.24
C LEU A 74 0.95 2.50 16.89
N ASN A 75 1.48 1.52 17.61
CA ASN A 75 2.81 1.00 17.32
C ASN A 75 2.87 0.36 15.92
N GLU A 76 1.86 -0.43 15.53
CA GLU A 76 1.78 -1.06 14.21
C GLU A 76 1.65 -0.03 13.07
N ASP A 77 0.81 0.98 13.26
CA ASP A 77 0.61 2.06 12.28
C ASP A 77 1.86 2.95 12.17
N LEU A 78 2.55 3.24 13.29
CA LEU A 78 3.82 3.98 13.29
C LEU A 78 4.97 3.15 12.72
N GLU A 79 5.00 1.84 12.96
CA GLU A 79 5.98 0.93 12.37
C GLU A 79 5.85 0.91 10.84
N THR A 80 4.61 0.79 10.35
CA THR A 80 4.30 0.84 8.91
C THR A 80 4.71 2.19 8.32
N TYR A 81 4.25 3.29 8.92
CA TYR A 81 4.55 4.65 8.46
C TYR A 81 6.05 4.96 8.47
N PHE A 82 6.75 4.70 9.57
CA PHE A 82 8.18 4.97 9.65
C PHE A 82 8.99 4.06 8.73
N THR A 83 8.55 2.82 8.49
CA THR A 83 9.18 1.95 7.49
C THR A 83 9.08 2.56 6.09
N ASP A 84 7.91 3.10 5.74
CA ASP A 84 7.71 3.80 4.47
C ASP A 84 8.56 5.09 4.36
N VAL A 85 8.60 5.92 5.41
CA VAL A 85 9.44 7.12 5.43
C VAL A 85 10.92 6.76 5.29
N VAL A 86 11.40 5.72 5.99
CA VAL A 86 12.77 5.22 5.84
C VAL A 86 13.04 4.78 4.40
N ASN A 87 12.10 4.11 3.75
CA ASN A 87 12.23 3.72 2.33
C ASN A 87 12.32 4.95 1.41
N LYS A 88 11.45 5.94 1.60
CA LYS A 88 11.49 7.20 0.83
C LYS A 88 12.82 7.94 1.02
N VAL A 89 13.34 8.00 2.24
CA VAL A 89 14.66 8.59 2.55
C VAL A 89 15.78 7.82 1.85
N CYS A 90 15.76 6.48 1.87
CA CYS A 90 16.75 5.65 1.18
C CYS A 90 16.71 5.85 -0.35
N ILE A 91 15.52 5.91 -0.95
CA ILE A 91 15.34 6.16 -2.38
C ILE A 91 15.88 7.54 -2.74
N ALA A 92 15.47 8.59 -2.02
CA ALA A 92 15.93 9.96 -2.24
C ALA A 92 17.46 10.10 -2.06
N LEU A 93 18.07 9.38 -1.10
CA LEU A 93 19.52 9.29 -0.97
C LEU A 93 20.16 8.63 -2.19
N SER A 94 19.63 7.50 -2.65
CA SER A 94 20.17 6.77 -3.81
C SER A 94 20.07 7.57 -5.12
N ASN A 95 19.03 8.39 -5.27
CA ASN A 95 18.84 9.27 -6.42
C ASN A 95 19.63 10.59 -6.30
N ASN A 96 20.40 10.79 -5.21
CA ASN A 96 21.08 12.04 -4.89
C ASN A 96 20.14 13.25 -4.76
N GLU A 97 18.86 13.03 -4.43
CA GLU A 97 17.85 14.07 -4.20
C GLU A 97 18.03 14.74 -2.83
N ILE A 98 18.52 13.99 -1.84
CA ILE A 98 18.88 14.48 -0.50
C ILE A 98 20.30 14.04 -0.14
N ASN A 99 20.94 14.76 0.79
CA ASN A 99 22.28 14.42 1.28
C ASN A 99 22.23 13.63 2.61
N ASN A 100 23.35 13.04 3.01
CA ASN A 100 23.45 12.26 4.24
C ASN A 100 23.05 13.05 5.50
N THR A 101 23.27 14.36 5.54
CA THR A 101 22.90 15.20 6.69
C THR A 101 21.37 15.28 6.82
N THR A 102 20.67 15.59 5.73
CA THR A 102 19.20 15.64 5.71
C THR A 102 18.58 14.27 6.01
N ALA A 103 19.16 13.20 5.48
CA ALA A 103 18.70 11.85 5.80
C ALA A 103 18.92 11.49 7.27
N LEU A 104 20.09 11.81 7.84
CA LEU A 104 20.39 11.57 9.25
C LEU A 104 19.45 12.35 10.17
N GLU A 105 19.06 13.57 9.82
CA GLU A 105 18.07 14.36 10.58
C GLU A 105 16.73 13.62 10.67
N ILE A 106 16.21 13.11 9.55
CA ILE A 106 14.95 12.38 9.51
C ILE A 106 15.07 11.03 10.25
N LEU A 107 16.12 10.26 9.98
CA LEU A 107 16.30 8.93 10.56
C LEU A 107 16.52 8.97 12.08
N ASN A 108 17.29 9.93 12.58
CA ASN A 108 17.47 10.13 14.02
C ASN A 108 16.17 10.58 14.70
N GLU A 109 15.35 11.38 14.01
CA GLU A 109 14.04 11.73 14.53
C GLU A 109 13.15 10.47 14.64
N ILE A 110 13.10 9.62 13.63
CA ILE A 110 12.37 8.33 13.66
C ILE A 110 12.87 7.44 14.81
N ASP A 111 14.18 7.34 14.99
CA ASP A 111 14.79 6.53 16.06
C ASP A 111 14.35 7.03 17.46
N SER A 112 14.10 8.34 17.60
CA SER A 112 13.62 8.94 18.84
C SER A 112 12.23 8.47 19.32
N TYR A 113 11.48 7.77 18.47
CA TYR A 113 10.18 7.15 18.79
C TYR A 113 10.32 5.70 19.29
N ASP A 114 11.49 5.08 19.17
CA ASP A 114 11.77 3.72 19.63
C ASP A 114 10.81 2.65 19.07
N ILE A 115 10.45 2.79 17.79
CA ILE A 115 9.54 1.87 17.07
C ILE A 115 10.30 0.86 16.21
N LEU A 116 11.19 1.32 15.33
CA LEU A 116 11.90 0.46 14.35
C LEU A 116 13.15 -0.22 14.92
N GLY A 117 13.61 0.21 16.10
CA GLY A 117 14.68 -0.42 16.86
C GLY A 117 15.97 -0.67 16.07
N SER A 118 16.48 -1.90 16.16
CA SER A 118 17.86 -2.22 15.73
C SER A 118 18.12 -2.09 14.22
N SER A 119 17.08 -2.16 13.39
CA SER A 119 17.19 -2.08 11.92
C SER A 119 17.53 -0.65 11.48
N LEU A 120 16.90 0.34 12.10
CA LEU A 120 17.15 1.76 11.84
C LEU A 120 18.52 2.22 12.39
N ASN A 121 18.89 1.75 13.57
CA ASN A 121 20.18 2.05 14.21
C ASN A 121 21.39 1.67 13.34
N LYS A 122 21.30 0.55 12.61
CA LYS A 122 22.34 0.12 11.65
C LYS A 122 22.45 1.05 10.45
N LEU A 123 21.31 1.55 9.95
CA LEU A 123 21.25 2.51 8.84
C LEU A 123 21.85 3.86 9.24
N ILE A 124 21.47 4.39 10.41
CA ILE A 124 22.02 5.63 10.97
C ILE A 124 23.54 5.51 11.13
N SER A 125 24.02 4.43 11.74
CA SER A 125 25.46 4.19 11.93
C SER A 125 26.25 4.17 10.61
N ALA A 126 25.65 3.62 9.55
CA ALA A 126 26.27 3.58 8.22
C ALA A 126 26.36 4.97 7.56
N LEU A 127 25.39 5.85 7.83
CA LEU A 127 25.35 7.21 7.30
C LEU A 127 26.21 8.21 8.10
N GLU A 128 26.36 8.02 9.41
CA GLU A 128 27.19 8.86 10.29
C GLU A 128 28.70 8.68 10.05
N ASN A 129 29.13 7.47 9.67
CA ASN A 129 30.53 7.15 9.44
C ASN A 129 30.75 6.57 8.04
N PRO A 130 30.75 7.40 6.98
CA PRO A 130 31.05 6.94 5.62
C PRO A 130 32.49 6.40 5.45
N LYS A 131 33.35 6.46 6.49
CA LYS A 131 34.77 6.06 6.47
C LYS A 131 35.20 5.06 7.54
N ASN A 132 34.30 4.45 8.32
CA ASN A 132 34.73 3.59 9.44
C ASN A 132 33.94 2.27 9.57
N THR A 133 34.11 1.39 8.58
CA THR A 133 34.16 -0.06 8.82
C THR A 133 35.40 -0.64 8.16
N ALA A 134 36.57 -0.12 8.56
CA ALA A 134 37.81 -0.85 8.49
C ALA A 134 38.56 -0.63 9.81
N VAL A 135 38.89 -1.76 10.44
CA VAL A 135 39.94 -1.93 11.47
C VAL A 135 39.56 -1.62 12.93
N ALA A 136 39.23 -2.69 13.66
CA ALA A 136 40.06 -3.11 14.80
C ALA A 136 40.51 -4.54 14.46
N SER A 137 41.79 -4.86 14.29
CA SER A 137 42.82 -4.75 15.32
C SER A 137 44.25 -4.59 14.76
N THR A 138 44.97 -3.58 15.29
CA THR A 138 46.39 -3.53 15.72
C THR A 138 47.42 -4.49 15.07
N ASN A 139 48.60 -4.11 14.57
CA ASN A 139 49.51 -3.00 14.89
C ASN A 139 50.58 -2.81 13.78
N SER A 140 51.17 -1.60 13.79
CA SER A 140 52.53 -1.19 13.37
C SER A 140 52.76 -0.64 11.94
N SER A 141 53.07 0.68 11.93
CA SER A 141 54.10 1.42 11.14
C SER A 141 54.09 1.30 9.61
N GLU A 142 54.24 2.34 8.77
CA GLU A 142 54.62 3.75 8.88
C GLU A 142 54.25 4.41 7.53
N ILE A 143 53.76 5.65 7.59
CA ILE A 143 54.06 6.82 6.72
C ILE A 143 54.16 6.64 5.18
N GLY A 144 53.32 7.37 4.45
CA GLY A 144 53.82 8.23 3.36
C GLY A 144 53.19 8.13 1.96
N SER A 145 52.09 8.85 1.77
CA SER A 145 51.70 9.64 0.57
C SER A 145 51.63 9.01 -0.84
N ASN A 146 50.38 8.97 -1.33
CA ASN A 146 49.88 9.37 -2.66
C ASN A 146 50.66 8.95 -3.93
N GLU A 147 50.04 8.14 -4.78
CA GLU A 147 49.23 8.63 -5.91
C GLU A 147 48.40 7.51 -6.57
N LEU A 148 47.15 7.86 -6.87
CA LEU A 148 46.17 7.32 -7.81
C LEU A 148 46.31 5.88 -8.34
N THR A 149 45.20 5.13 -8.21
CA THR A 149 44.45 4.61 -9.38
C THR A 149 43.07 4.07 -8.98
N SER A 150 42.04 4.68 -9.59
CA SER A 150 40.78 4.07 -10.08
C SER A 150 40.22 2.80 -9.41
N ASN A 151 39.04 2.88 -8.80
CA ASN A 151 37.79 2.44 -9.43
C ASN A 151 36.58 2.61 -8.48
N THR A 152 35.56 3.26 -9.02
CA THR A 152 34.15 3.24 -8.65
C THR A 152 33.61 1.81 -8.54
N GLN A 153 32.69 1.54 -7.59
CA GLN A 153 31.45 0.75 -7.77
C GLN A 153 30.50 0.91 -6.55
N ASN A 154 29.36 1.59 -6.80
CA ASN A 154 27.94 1.36 -6.43
C ASN A 154 27.55 0.84 -5.03
N GLU A 155 26.62 1.47 -4.29
CA GLU A 155 25.13 1.52 -4.49
C GLU A 155 24.44 0.14 -4.47
N ASN A 156 23.57 -0.10 -3.47
CA ASN A 156 22.65 -1.24 -3.28
C ASN A 156 23.22 -2.68 -3.14
N SER A 157 23.51 -3.10 -1.89
CA SER A 157 23.79 -4.51 -1.57
C SER A 157 22.56 -5.42 -1.77
N TYR A 158 22.75 -6.61 -2.33
CA TYR A 158 21.69 -7.63 -2.51
C TYR A 158 20.98 -7.99 -1.21
N LEU A 159 21.63 -7.87 -0.06
CA LEU A 159 21.00 -8.10 1.23
C LEU A 159 19.83 -7.13 1.47
N ASN A 160 20.04 -5.84 1.16
CA ASN A 160 19.02 -4.82 1.36
C ASN A 160 17.85 -5.01 0.39
N LEU A 161 18.14 -5.34 -0.87
CA LEU A 161 17.11 -5.68 -1.85
C LEU A 161 16.28 -6.90 -1.40
N GLY A 162 16.93 -7.90 -0.79
CA GLY A 162 16.29 -9.06 -0.21
C GLY A 162 15.35 -8.69 0.94
N ILE A 163 15.80 -7.89 1.91
CA ILE A 163 14.97 -7.46 3.05
C ILE A 163 13.75 -6.65 2.59
N LEU A 164 13.95 -5.73 1.63
CA LEU A 164 12.86 -4.93 1.06
C LEU A 164 11.80 -5.80 0.36
N ALA A 165 12.25 -6.77 -0.44
CA ALA A 165 11.35 -7.72 -1.07
C ALA A 165 10.64 -8.62 -0.04
N PHE A 166 11.33 -8.99 1.05
CA PHE A 166 10.74 -9.80 2.11
C PHE A 166 9.63 -9.06 2.86
N ASN A 167 9.87 -7.79 3.23
CA ASN A 167 8.88 -6.96 3.93
C ASN A 167 7.66 -6.62 3.06
N SER A 168 7.84 -6.57 1.73
CA SER A 168 6.74 -6.41 0.77
C SER A 168 6.04 -7.72 0.41
N LYS A 169 6.34 -8.81 1.13
CA LYS A 169 5.79 -10.16 0.93
C LYS A 169 6.07 -10.77 -0.47
N ASP A 170 7.04 -10.22 -1.20
CA ASP A 170 7.57 -10.80 -2.45
C ASP A 170 8.72 -11.76 -2.11
N TYR A 171 8.39 -12.84 -1.40
CA TYR A 171 9.39 -13.73 -0.83
C TYR A 171 10.25 -14.45 -1.88
N ASN A 172 9.70 -14.77 -3.06
CA ASN A 172 10.49 -15.39 -4.14
C ASN A 172 11.63 -14.46 -4.56
N LYS A 173 11.32 -13.19 -4.82
CA LYS A 173 12.32 -12.19 -5.19
C LYS A 173 13.27 -11.89 -4.04
N ALA A 174 12.78 -11.91 -2.80
CA ALA A 174 13.63 -11.79 -1.61
C ALA A 174 14.68 -12.89 -1.55
N ILE A 175 14.28 -14.14 -1.75
CA ILE A 175 15.17 -15.30 -1.76
C ILE A 175 16.18 -15.24 -2.90
N ASP A 176 15.76 -14.81 -4.10
CA ASP A 176 16.68 -14.58 -5.21
C ASP A 176 17.79 -13.58 -4.83
N TYR A 177 17.42 -12.45 -4.23
CA TYR A 177 18.40 -11.47 -3.76
C TYR A 177 19.27 -12.00 -2.63
N PHE A 178 18.71 -12.69 -1.64
CA PHE A 178 19.50 -13.28 -0.55
C PHE A 178 20.53 -14.30 -1.06
N ASN A 179 20.19 -15.07 -2.10
CA ASN A 179 21.11 -16.02 -2.73
C ASN A 179 22.26 -15.33 -3.51
N LEU A 180 22.10 -14.07 -3.89
CA LEU A 180 23.13 -13.27 -4.56
C LEU A 180 24.10 -12.59 -3.58
N VAL A 181 23.84 -12.65 -2.27
CA VAL A 181 24.74 -12.09 -1.25
C VAL A 181 26.05 -12.88 -1.20
N SER A 182 27.18 -12.17 -1.31
CA SER A 182 28.50 -12.80 -1.41
C SER A 182 28.96 -13.42 -0.08
N LYS A 183 29.60 -14.59 -0.16
CA LYS A 183 30.31 -15.22 0.98
C LYS A 183 31.51 -14.42 1.46
N ASP A 184 32.04 -13.53 0.62
CA ASP A 184 33.16 -12.65 0.95
C ASP A 184 32.74 -11.51 1.90
N THR A 185 31.44 -11.37 2.16
CA THR A 185 30.84 -10.51 3.18
C THR A 185 30.17 -11.37 4.27
N PRO A 186 30.93 -11.93 5.24
CA PRO A 186 30.43 -13.02 6.10
C PRO A 186 29.20 -12.65 6.93
N LYS A 187 29.13 -11.39 7.41
CA LYS A 187 28.01 -10.90 8.23
C LYS A 187 26.73 -10.77 7.43
N ASP A 188 26.81 -10.20 6.23
CA ASP A 188 25.66 -10.02 5.35
C ASP A 188 25.17 -11.37 4.82
N TYR A 189 26.11 -12.26 4.52
CA TYR A 189 25.82 -13.63 4.13
C TYR A 189 25.08 -14.39 5.25
N GLU A 190 25.54 -14.29 6.50
CA GLU A 190 24.88 -14.93 7.66
C GLU A 190 23.42 -14.45 7.81
N ILE A 191 23.18 -13.14 7.73
CA ILE A 191 21.82 -12.58 7.79
C ILE A 191 20.96 -13.09 6.63
N ALA A 192 21.48 -13.10 5.41
CA ALA A 192 20.77 -13.62 4.25
C ALA A 192 20.41 -15.11 4.43
N GLN A 193 21.32 -15.91 5.00
CA GLN A 193 21.05 -17.31 5.31
C GLN A 193 19.99 -17.47 6.39
N ASP A 194 19.93 -16.60 7.40
CA ASP A 194 18.88 -16.63 8.42
C ASP A 194 17.49 -16.42 7.82
N TYR A 195 17.33 -15.43 6.94
CA TYR A 195 16.07 -15.22 6.20
C TYR A 195 15.72 -16.41 5.31
N ILE A 196 16.70 -16.96 4.59
CA ILE A 196 16.49 -18.13 3.74
C ILE A 196 16.02 -19.33 4.58
N ASN A 197 16.66 -19.55 5.73
CA ASN A 197 16.33 -20.65 6.63
C ASN A 197 14.93 -20.49 7.22
N ASP A 198 14.60 -19.29 7.71
CA ASP A 198 13.27 -18.99 8.24
C ASP A 198 12.17 -19.18 7.18
N PHE A 199 12.41 -18.68 5.96
CA PHE A 199 11.51 -18.87 4.83
C PHE A 199 11.26 -20.35 4.55
N TYR A 200 12.29 -21.18 4.45
CA TYR A 200 12.12 -22.60 4.18
C TYR A 200 11.55 -23.39 5.37
N SER A 201 11.80 -22.96 6.60
CA SER A 201 11.18 -23.53 7.81
C SER A 201 9.69 -23.24 7.89
N ASN A 202 9.24 -22.09 7.38
CA ASN A 202 7.85 -21.64 7.40
C ASN A 202 7.26 -21.55 5.99
N TYR A 203 7.76 -22.35 5.06
CA TYR A 203 7.53 -22.20 3.62
C TYR A 203 6.07 -22.12 3.22
N LYS A 204 5.20 -22.98 3.79
CA LYS A 204 3.76 -22.93 3.55
C LYS A 204 3.16 -21.57 3.95
N SER A 205 3.51 -21.07 5.14
CA SER A 205 2.93 -19.84 5.67
C SER A 205 3.25 -18.65 4.79
N TYR A 206 4.53 -18.52 4.40
CA TYR A 206 4.96 -17.45 3.51
C TYR A 206 4.38 -17.58 2.10
N LEU A 207 4.28 -18.79 1.57
CA LEU A 207 3.61 -19.05 0.29
C LEU A 207 2.15 -18.58 0.32
N LEU A 208 1.42 -18.89 1.39
CA LEU A 208 0.01 -18.51 1.54
C LEU A 208 -0.17 -17.02 1.82
N ASP A 209 0.73 -16.38 2.58
CA ASP A 209 0.66 -14.93 2.85
C ASP A 209 0.84 -14.09 1.58
N SER A 210 1.83 -14.42 0.73
CA SER A 210 1.96 -13.78 -0.60
C SER A 210 0.72 -13.96 -1.47
N VAL A 211 0.09 -15.13 -1.40
CA VAL A 211 -1.12 -15.46 -2.16
C VAL A 211 -2.32 -14.69 -1.65
N GLU A 212 -2.46 -14.54 -0.33
CA GLU A 212 -3.58 -13.80 0.28
C GLU A 212 -3.52 -12.32 -0.04
N GLU A 213 -2.33 -11.73 -0.01
CA GLU A 213 -2.09 -10.35 -0.46
C GLU A 213 -2.50 -10.17 -1.93
N LEU A 214 -2.06 -11.08 -2.81
CA LEU A 214 -2.40 -11.02 -4.23
C LEU A 214 -3.90 -11.21 -4.48
N VAL A 215 -4.55 -12.12 -3.74
CA VAL A 215 -5.99 -12.39 -3.84
C VAL A 215 -6.81 -11.19 -3.34
N ALA A 216 -6.42 -10.57 -2.23
CA ALA A 216 -7.05 -9.36 -1.71
C ALA A 216 -7.00 -8.22 -2.73
N ASN A 217 -5.88 -8.12 -3.45
CA ASN A 217 -5.67 -7.16 -4.53
C ASN A 217 -6.11 -7.68 -5.92
N LYS A 218 -6.87 -8.79 -5.98
CA LYS A 218 -7.48 -9.36 -7.21
C LYS A 218 -6.49 -9.82 -8.30
N TYR A 219 -5.23 -10.06 -7.94
CA TYR A 219 -4.19 -10.62 -8.81
C TYR A 219 -4.25 -12.16 -8.89
N TYR A 220 -5.40 -12.71 -9.26
CA TYR A 220 -5.64 -14.16 -9.20
C TYR A 220 -4.68 -14.99 -10.07
N THR A 221 -4.30 -14.52 -11.26
CA THR A 221 -3.32 -15.24 -12.12
C THR A 221 -1.95 -15.35 -11.46
N LYS A 222 -1.46 -14.27 -10.83
CA LYS A 222 -0.18 -14.28 -10.10
C LYS A 222 -0.26 -15.19 -8.88
N ALA A 223 -1.36 -15.11 -8.13
CA ALA A 223 -1.62 -15.99 -7.00
C ALA A 223 -1.61 -17.48 -7.43
N LEU A 224 -2.30 -17.82 -8.52
CA LEU A 224 -2.27 -19.18 -9.09
C LEU A 224 -0.90 -19.58 -9.61
N GLY A 225 -0.14 -18.65 -10.19
CA GLY A 225 1.24 -18.89 -10.61
C GLY A 225 2.15 -19.28 -9.46
N ILE A 226 2.04 -18.58 -8.32
CA ILE A 226 2.75 -18.92 -7.08
C ILE A 226 2.29 -20.30 -6.56
N LEU A 227 0.97 -20.52 -6.47
CA LEU A 227 0.41 -21.78 -6.00
C LEU A 227 0.64 -22.97 -6.94
N SER A 228 0.98 -22.77 -8.21
CA SER A 228 1.24 -23.86 -9.17
C SER A 228 2.72 -24.21 -9.28
N ASN A 229 3.61 -23.33 -8.83
CA ASN A 229 5.07 -23.45 -8.96
C ASN A 229 5.78 -23.54 -7.60
N TYR A 230 5.11 -24.05 -6.56
CA TYR A 230 5.73 -24.25 -5.25
C TYR A 230 6.75 -25.41 -5.26
N ASP A 231 7.72 -25.36 -4.35
CA ASP A 231 8.66 -26.46 -4.14
C ASP A 231 8.02 -27.55 -3.27
N ALA A 232 7.48 -28.58 -3.94
CA ALA A 232 6.84 -29.71 -3.27
C ALA A 232 7.79 -30.50 -2.34
N SER A 233 9.12 -30.37 -2.51
CA SER A 233 10.09 -31.02 -1.62
C SER A 233 10.13 -30.42 -0.22
N LYS A 234 9.56 -29.21 -0.04
CA LYS A 234 9.56 -28.46 1.21
C LYS A 234 8.24 -28.59 1.99
N LEU A 235 7.31 -29.43 1.53
CA LEU A 235 5.95 -29.50 2.06
C LEU A 235 5.56 -30.94 2.42
N SER A 236 4.72 -31.09 3.45
CA SER A 236 4.10 -32.38 3.75
C SER A 236 2.97 -32.71 2.77
N LYS A 237 2.52 -33.96 2.77
CA LYS A 237 1.36 -34.38 1.94
C LYS A 237 0.09 -33.61 2.30
N ASP A 238 -0.09 -33.28 3.58
CA ASP A 238 -1.26 -32.56 4.06
C ASP A 238 -1.21 -31.08 3.64
N ASP A 239 -0.02 -30.46 3.67
CA ASP A 239 0.19 -29.09 3.18
C ASP A 239 -0.12 -28.97 1.69
N ILE A 240 0.26 -29.98 0.90
CA ILE A 240 -0.05 -30.03 -0.54
C ILE A 240 -1.56 -30.09 -0.78
N VAL A 241 -2.32 -30.82 0.05
CA VAL A 241 -3.79 -30.86 -0.03
C VAL A 241 -4.37 -29.48 0.26
N GLU A 242 -3.86 -28.78 1.26
CA GLU A 242 -4.30 -27.42 1.62
C GLU A 242 -4.03 -26.41 0.50
N ILE A 243 -2.85 -26.47 -0.12
CA ILE A 243 -2.49 -25.64 -1.28
C ILE A 243 -3.42 -25.94 -2.46
N ASN A 244 -3.71 -27.22 -2.75
CA ASN A 244 -4.65 -27.59 -3.82
C ASN A 244 -6.07 -27.06 -3.56
N ASN A 245 -6.52 -27.04 -2.30
CA ASN A 245 -7.79 -26.43 -1.93
C ASN A 245 -7.77 -24.91 -2.17
N LYS A 246 -6.66 -24.23 -1.83
CA LYS A 246 -6.48 -22.80 -2.12
C LYS A 246 -6.45 -22.52 -3.62
N ILE A 247 -5.79 -23.36 -4.44
CA ILE A 247 -5.81 -23.27 -5.91
C ILE A 247 -7.25 -23.31 -6.43
N ASN A 248 -8.05 -24.26 -5.97
CA ASN A 248 -9.45 -24.39 -6.39
C ASN A 248 -10.26 -23.14 -6.01
N SER A 249 -10.10 -22.64 -4.78
CA SER A 249 -10.78 -21.42 -4.30
C SER A 249 -10.37 -20.19 -5.11
N VAL A 250 -9.07 -19.98 -5.37
CA VAL A 250 -8.57 -18.85 -6.16
C VAL A 250 -8.98 -18.97 -7.63
N THR A 251 -9.04 -20.19 -8.16
CA THR A 251 -9.53 -20.45 -9.52
C THR A 251 -11.00 -20.08 -9.65
N GLN A 252 -11.83 -20.45 -8.67
CA GLN A 252 -13.24 -20.05 -8.62
C GLN A 252 -13.39 -18.52 -8.52
N PHE A 253 -12.62 -17.86 -7.65
CA PHE A 253 -12.63 -16.40 -7.58
C PHE A 253 -12.21 -15.75 -8.90
N ARG A 254 -11.22 -16.31 -9.59
CA ARG A 254 -10.82 -15.84 -10.93
C ARG A 254 -11.93 -16.00 -11.96
N GLU A 255 -12.58 -17.16 -12.01
CA GLU A 255 -13.66 -17.48 -12.95
C GLU A 255 -14.91 -16.63 -12.70
N GLU A 256 -15.19 -16.32 -11.43
CA GLU A 256 -16.25 -15.38 -11.04
C GLU A 256 -15.90 -13.94 -11.43
N TYR A 257 -14.61 -13.57 -11.40
CA TYR A 257 -14.15 -12.20 -11.66
C TYR A 257 -13.89 -11.91 -13.16
N GLN A 258 -13.58 -12.90 -14.02
CA GLN A 258 -13.25 -12.67 -15.43
C GLN A 258 -13.67 -13.81 -16.38
N GLY A 259 -14.51 -13.47 -17.37
CA GLY A 259 -14.49 -14.15 -18.67
C GLY A 259 -13.14 -13.95 -19.38
N GLU A 260 -12.79 -14.91 -20.23
CA GLU A 260 -11.55 -15.08 -21.02
C GLU A 260 -10.72 -13.80 -21.27
N ASP A 261 -9.56 -13.64 -20.60
CA ASP A 261 -8.33 -12.98 -21.11
C ASP A 261 -7.34 -12.67 -19.94
N SER A 262 -6.74 -13.70 -19.31
CA SER A 262 -6.04 -13.53 -18.01
C SER A 262 -4.50 -13.50 -18.04
N GLU A 263 -3.85 -13.74 -19.19
CA GLU A 263 -2.38 -13.85 -19.25
C GLU A 263 -1.69 -12.56 -19.73
N TYR A 264 -2.22 -11.89 -20.76
CA TYR A 264 -1.59 -10.70 -21.37
C TYR A 264 -1.90 -9.38 -20.63
N THR A 265 -3.10 -9.28 -20.07
CA THR A 265 -3.59 -8.13 -19.30
C THR A 265 -2.78 -7.92 -18.02
N SER A 266 -2.13 -8.97 -17.50
CA SER A 266 -1.22 -8.92 -16.34
C SER A 266 0.10 -8.19 -16.62
N ASN A 267 0.62 -8.25 -17.85
CA ASN A 267 1.84 -7.52 -18.23
C ASN A 267 1.58 -6.02 -18.36
N ALA A 268 0.39 -5.64 -18.83
CA ALA A 268 -0.03 -4.24 -18.92
C ALA A 268 -0.16 -3.55 -17.55
N ILE A 269 -0.34 -4.31 -16.45
CA ILE A 269 -0.27 -3.80 -15.07
C ILE A 269 1.18 -3.71 -14.56
N LEU A 270 2.13 -4.39 -15.19
CA LEU A 270 3.54 -4.43 -14.74
C LEU A 270 4.44 -3.41 -15.47
N GLN A 271 3.99 -2.88 -16.60
CA GLN A 271 4.74 -1.87 -17.37
C GLN A 271 3.82 -0.75 -17.82
N GLU A 272 4.38 0.44 -18.03
CA GLU A 272 3.67 1.58 -18.59
C GLU A 272 3.13 1.25 -20.00
N ILE A 273 1.87 1.57 -20.26
CA ILE A 273 1.26 1.44 -21.59
C ILE A 273 1.54 2.72 -22.37
N THR A 274 2.12 2.58 -23.55
CA THR A 274 2.47 3.70 -24.43
C THR A 274 1.90 3.45 -25.83
N PRO A 275 1.76 4.49 -26.66
CA PRO A 275 1.38 4.32 -28.07
C PRO A 275 2.29 3.34 -28.85
N ASN A 276 3.53 3.16 -28.41
CA ASN A 276 4.49 2.28 -29.07
C ASN A 276 4.32 0.78 -28.70
N ASN A 277 3.82 0.47 -27.50
CA ASN A 277 3.73 -0.91 -27.02
C ASN A 277 2.30 -1.46 -26.96
N ILE A 278 1.27 -0.61 -26.90
CA ILE A 278 -0.12 -1.03 -26.67
C ILE A 278 -0.60 -2.13 -27.63
N ASN A 279 -0.19 -2.06 -28.89
CA ASN A 279 -0.59 -2.99 -29.95
C ASN A 279 0.14 -4.33 -29.92
N THR A 280 1.10 -4.51 -29.01
CA THR A 280 1.78 -5.79 -28.78
C THR A 280 1.34 -6.46 -27.48
N LEU A 281 0.49 -5.80 -26.69
CA LEU A 281 0.08 -6.27 -25.36
C LEU A 281 -1.18 -7.14 -25.38
N ALA A 282 -1.79 -7.39 -26.56
CA ALA A 282 -3.02 -8.17 -26.69
C ALA A 282 -4.14 -7.74 -25.74
N ILE A 283 -4.22 -6.44 -25.44
CA ILE A 283 -5.27 -5.86 -24.61
C ILE A 283 -6.55 -5.81 -25.44
N ASP A 284 -7.59 -6.47 -24.95
CA ASP A 284 -8.93 -6.40 -25.52
C ASP A 284 -9.81 -5.43 -24.73
N SER A 285 -10.95 -5.03 -25.27
CA SER A 285 -12.00 -4.26 -24.57
C SER A 285 -13.35 -4.64 -25.15
N LYS A 286 -14.39 -4.73 -24.32
CA LYS A 286 -15.74 -5.07 -24.79
C LYS A 286 -16.40 -3.95 -25.62
N THR A 287 -15.76 -2.79 -25.68
CA THR A 287 -16.19 -1.59 -26.39
C THR A 287 -15.06 -1.13 -27.33
N PRO A 288 -15.33 -0.27 -28.32
CA PRO A 288 -14.30 0.33 -29.16
C PRO A 288 -13.31 1.25 -28.43
N TYR A 289 -13.41 1.39 -27.10
CA TYR A 289 -12.55 2.23 -26.28
C TYR A 289 -11.79 1.41 -25.23
N LEU A 290 -10.64 1.94 -24.83
CA LEU A 290 -9.83 1.49 -23.69
C LEU A 290 -9.37 2.72 -22.91
N ILE A 291 -9.54 2.71 -21.59
CA ILE A 291 -8.96 3.73 -20.71
C ILE A 291 -7.71 3.15 -20.04
N TYR A 292 -6.61 3.92 -20.08
CA TYR A 292 -5.41 3.65 -19.31
C TYR A 292 -5.09 4.84 -18.41
N LEU A 293 -4.93 4.61 -17.11
CA LEU A 293 -4.48 5.61 -16.15
C LEU A 293 -3.07 5.24 -15.69
N ASN A 294 -2.14 6.16 -15.87
CA ASN A 294 -0.80 6.10 -15.31
C ASN A 294 -0.76 6.93 -14.02
N LEU A 295 -0.61 6.26 -12.88
CA LEU A 295 -0.57 6.87 -11.56
C LEU A 295 0.72 7.65 -11.30
N SER A 296 1.87 7.23 -11.84
CA SER A 296 3.13 7.96 -11.64
C SER A 296 3.13 9.30 -12.36
N ASN A 297 2.52 9.35 -13.54
CA ASN A 297 2.48 10.54 -14.38
C ASN A 297 1.19 11.36 -14.16
N GLN A 298 0.23 10.83 -13.40
CA GLN A 298 -1.07 11.45 -13.16
C GLN A 298 -1.81 11.80 -14.47
N MET A 299 -1.76 10.86 -15.43
CA MET A 299 -2.33 11.04 -16.77
C MET A 299 -3.30 9.90 -17.12
N THR A 300 -4.47 10.27 -17.63
CA THR A 300 -5.46 9.34 -18.19
C THR A 300 -5.40 9.40 -19.72
N TYR A 301 -5.28 8.24 -20.35
CA TYR A 301 -5.22 8.04 -21.80
C TYR A 301 -6.48 7.29 -22.24
N VAL A 302 -7.07 7.73 -23.34
CA VAL A 302 -8.18 7.03 -24.00
C VAL A 302 -7.72 6.59 -25.38
N TYR A 303 -7.80 5.30 -25.63
CA TYR A 303 -7.54 4.69 -26.92
C TYR A 303 -8.85 4.27 -27.58
N GLU A 304 -8.89 4.35 -28.90
CA GLU A 304 -9.98 3.87 -29.75
C GLU A 304 -9.46 2.76 -30.67
N GLY A 305 -10.27 1.72 -30.88
CA GLY A 305 -9.95 0.60 -31.75
C GLY A 305 -10.38 -0.74 -31.18
N GLU A 306 -9.57 -1.75 -31.44
CA GLU A 306 -9.78 -3.13 -31.02
C GLU A 306 -8.45 -3.80 -30.67
N LYS A 307 -8.51 -5.04 -30.16
CA LYS A 307 -7.33 -5.84 -29.78
C LYS A 307 -6.22 -5.77 -30.83
N ASN A 308 -5.03 -5.32 -30.41
CA ASN A 308 -3.83 -5.10 -31.24
C ASN A 308 -3.91 -3.99 -32.31
N ASN A 309 -4.96 -3.18 -32.32
CA ASN A 309 -5.13 -2.06 -33.24
C ASN A 309 -5.74 -0.83 -32.53
N TRP A 310 -5.13 -0.43 -31.44
CA TRP A 310 -5.44 0.74 -30.65
C TRP A 310 -4.72 1.98 -31.19
N THR A 311 -5.47 3.07 -31.28
CA THR A 311 -4.95 4.42 -31.58
C THR A 311 -5.27 5.35 -30.42
N LEU A 312 -4.28 6.14 -29.99
CA LEU A 312 -4.49 7.13 -28.95
C LEU A 312 -5.46 8.21 -29.45
N LEU A 313 -6.58 8.37 -28.75
CA LEU A 313 -7.62 9.34 -29.08
C LEU A 313 -7.53 10.60 -28.20
N LYS A 314 -7.35 10.42 -26.88
CA LYS A 314 -7.25 11.54 -25.93
C LYS A 314 -6.25 11.28 -24.81
N GLU A 315 -5.75 12.38 -24.25
CA GLU A 315 -4.94 12.44 -23.04
C GLU A 315 -5.50 13.51 -22.11
N PHE A 316 -5.62 13.19 -20.82
CA PHE A 316 -6.13 14.07 -19.78
C PHE A 316 -5.14 14.13 -18.62
N SER A 317 -4.93 15.32 -18.07
CA SER A 317 -4.33 15.44 -16.74
C SER A 317 -5.37 14.99 -15.70
N SER A 318 -4.93 14.19 -14.74
CA SER A 318 -5.77 13.61 -13.70
C SER A 318 -5.15 13.82 -12.32
N SER A 319 -5.96 13.69 -11.27
CA SER A 319 -5.48 13.65 -9.89
C SER A 319 -6.12 12.48 -9.14
N THR A 320 -5.30 11.58 -8.64
CA THR A 320 -5.73 10.32 -8.01
C THR A 320 -5.80 10.43 -6.49
N GLY A 321 -6.07 9.31 -5.83
CA GLY A 321 -6.08 9.19 -4.39
C GLY A 321 -4.74 9.55 -3.75
N ILE A 322 -4.77 10.32 -2.67
CA ILE A 322 -3.61 10.61 -1.83
C ILE A 322 -3.13 9.36 -1.09
N GLU A 323 -1.96 9.46 -0.47
CA GLU A 323 -1.44 8.43 0.42
C GLU A 323 -2.41 8.16 1.58
N GLY A 324 -2.73 6.87 1.81
CA GLY A 324 -3.75 6.39 2.75
C GLY A 324 -5.16 6.26 2.16
N GLU A 325 -5.40 6.80 0.97
CA GLU A 325 -6.67 6.72 0.24
C GLU A 325 -6.42 6.48 -1.25
N GLU A 326 -5.52 5.56 -1.56
CA GLU A 326 -4.97 5.39 -2.90
C GLU A 326 -6.03 4.98 -3.91
N THR A 327 -5.87 5.45 -5.15
CA THR A 327 -6.60 4.87 -6.28
C THR A 327 -6.08 3.45 -6.53
N PRO A 328 -6.98 2.44 -6.58
CA PRO A 328 -6.59 1.05 -6.71
C PRO A 328 -5.96 0.79 -8.07
N LYS A 329 -4.84 0.05 -8.06
CA LYS A 329 -4.22 -0.47 -9.28
C LYS A 329 -4.97 -1.72 -9.75
N GLY A 330 -4.95 -1.96 -11.06
CA GLY A 330 -5.49 -3.18 -11.64
C GLY A 330 -6.25 -2.98 -12.94
N ILE A 331 -7.06 -3.98 -13.28
CA ILE A 331 -7.93 -3.96 -14.46
C ILE A 331 -9.36 -3.94 -13.98
N PHE A 332 -10.10 -2.97 -14.50
CA PHE A 332 -11.49 -2.71 -14.19
C PHE A 332 -12.29 -2.58 -15.49
N SER A 333 -13.58 -2.29 -15.35
CA SER A 333 -14.42 -1.93 -16.46
C SER A 333 -15.41 -0.87 -15.99
N VAL A 334 -15.84 0.01 -16.88
CA VAL A 334 -16.86 1.00 -16.55
C VAL A 334 -18.16 0.29 -16.21
N THR A 335 -18.75 0.60 -15.05
CA THR A 335 -19.95 -0.09 -14.53
C THR A 335 -21.19 0.79 -14.50
N ASP A 336 -21.04 2.05 -14.13
CA ASP A 336 -22.17 2.98 -13.96
C ASP A 336 -21.74 4.43 -14.14
N ARG A 337 -22.70 5.36 -14.21
CA ARG A 337 -22.44 6.80 -14.35
C ARG A 337 -23.58 7.67 -13.85
N GLY A 338 -23.28 8.93 -13.56
CA GLY A 338 -24.30 9.93 -13.23
C GLY A 338 -23.81 11.37 -13.41
N GLU A 339 -24.75 12.29 -13.51
CA GLU A 339 -24.44 13.70 -13.77
C GLU A 339 -23.81 14.40 -12.56
N TRP A 340 -24.11 13.93 -11.34
CA TRP A 340 -23.70 14.55 -10.09
C TRP A 340 -23.66 13.53 -8.94
N PHE A 341 -22.74 13.75 -8.00
CA PHE A 341 -22.76 13.15 -6.66
C PHE A 341 -22.29 14.19 -5.62
N TYR A 342 -22.60 13.97 -4.35
CA TYR A 342 -22.07 14.75 -3.24
C TYR A 342 -21.74 13.84 -2.06
N SER A 343 -20.51 13.93 -1.55
CA SER A 343 -20.08 13.28 -0.32
C SER A 343 -20.19 14.25 0.84
N HIS A 344 -21.00 13.89 1.84
CA HIS A 344 -21.13 14.67 3.07
C HIS A 344 -19.90 14.54 3.96
N ASP A 345 -19.21 13.39 3.92
CA ASP A 345 -18.02 13.15 4.74
C ASP A 345 -16.82 14.01 4.29
N TYR A 346 -16.76 14.33 2.99
CA TYR A 346 -15.71 15.16 2.39
C TYR A 346 -16.17 16.58 2.05
N GLU A 347 -17.44 16.89 2.31
CA GLU A 347 -18.11 18.16 1.95
C GLU A 347 -17.90 18.58 0.48
N GLN A 348 -17.77 17.60 -0.42
CA GLN A 348 -17.40 17.78 -1.83
C GLN A 348 -18.28 16.93 -2.74
N GLY A 349 -18.63 17.46 -3.91
CA GLY A 349 -19.30 16.73 -4.98
C GLY A 349 -18.56 16.79 -6.29
N GLY A 350 -19.00 15.99 -7.27
CA GLY A 350 -18.37 15.92 -8.58
C GLY A 350 -19.40 15.76 -9.69
N LYS A 351 -19.15 16.41 -10.83
CA LYS A 351 -19.99 16.31 -12.02
C LYS A 351 -19.48 15.20 -12.94
N TYR A 352 -20.40 14.64 -13.72
CA TYR A 352 -20.13 13.68 -14.81
C TYR A 352 -19.31 12.48 -14.35
N TRP A 353 -19.75 11.85 -13.27
CA TRP A 353 -19.01 10.75 -12.69
C TRP A 353 -19.22 9.46 -13.50
N VAL A 354 -18.16 8.67 -13.61
CA VAL A 354 -18.13 7.36 -14.26
C VAL A 354 -17.44 6.37 -13.33
N GLN A 355 -18.18 5.35 -12.91
CA GLN A 355 -17.74 4.34 -11.95
C GLN A 355 -16.94 3.24 -12.65
N PHE A 356 -15.85 2.82 -12.01
CA PHE A 356 -15.05 1.67 -12.47
C PHE A 356 -14.86 0.60 -11.38
N MET A 357 -15.04 0.93 -10.10
CA MET A 357 -15.02 -0.04 -9.00
C MET A 357 -15.69 0.53 -7.74
N GLY A 358 -16.82 -0.03 -7.26
CA GLY A 358 -17.42 0.41 -5.99
C GLY A 358 -17.59 1.93 -5.92
N ASP A 359 -17.08 2.57 -4.88
CA ASP A 359 -17.15 4.03 -4.72
C ASP A 359 -16.03 4.81 -5.45
N TYR A 360 -15.21 4.13 -6.27
CA TYR A 360 -14.14 4.74 -7.04
C TYR A 360 -14.64 5.19 -8.42
N LEU A 361 -14.53 6.49 -8.67
CA LEU A 361 -15.13 7.19 -9.81
C LEU A 361 -14.07 7.99 -10.57
N PHE A 362 -14.18 8.07 -11.89
CA PHE A 362 -13.71 9.23 -12.64
C PHE A 362 -14.74 10.35 -12.47
N HIS A 363 -14.34 11.58 -12.15
CA HIS A 363 -15.26 12.71 -12.06
C HIS A 363 -14.56 14.06 -12.27
N SER A 364 -15.32 15.13 -12.40
CA SER A 364 -14.77 16.49 -12.51
C SER A 364 -14.00 16.91 -11.27
N LEU A 365 -13.22 17.99 -11.35
CA LEU A 365 -12.77 18.73 -10.16
C LEU A 365 -13.92 18.92 -9.14
N PRO A 366 -13.63 18.85 -7.83
CA PRO A 366 -14.66 18.85 -6.79
C PRO A 366 -15.37 20.20 -6.72
N TYR A 367 -16.67 20.14 -6.55
CA TYR A 367 -17.57 21.28 -6.35
C TYR A 367 -18.12 21.31 -4.93
N ASN A 368 -18.58 22.48 -4.52
CA ASN A 368 -19.44 22.65 -3.35
C ASN A 368 -20.82 21.97 -3.54
N GLU A 369 -21.60 21.84 -2.46
CA GLU A 369 -22.88 21.11 -2.43
C GLU A 369 -23.91 21.59 -3.47
N ASP A 370 -24.00 22.91 -3.67
CA ASP A 370 -24.94 23.54 -4.61
C ASP A 370 -24.44 23.57 -6.07
N GLN A 371 -23.28 22.97 -6.34
CA GLN A 371 -22.65 22.83 -7.66
C GLN A 371 -22.20 24.14 -8.32
N SER A 372 -22.18 25.25 -7.58
CA SER A 372 -21.90 26.58 -8.13
C SER A 372 -20.41 26.83 -8.35
N GLU A 373 -19.54 26.27 -7.51
CA GLU A 373 -18.12 26.61 -7.46
C GLU A 373 -17.24 25.36 -7.31
N ILE A 374 -16.14 25.32 -8.05
CA ILE A 374 -15.07 24.34 -7.81
C ILE A 374 -14.31 24.77 -6.55
N VAL A 375 -14.18 23.85 -5.60
CA VAL A 375 -13.57 24.11 -4.28
C VAL A 375 -12.09 23.73 -4.23
N ASP A 376 -11.63 22.92 -5.17
CA ASP A 376 -10.22 22.53 -5.32
C ASP A 376 -9.91 22.30 -6.81
N TYR A 377 -8.85 22.94 -7.31
CA TYR A 377 -8.43 22.90 -8.71
C TYR A 377 -7.21 21.99 -8.95
N THR A 378 -6.75 21.28 -7.92
CA THR A 378 -5.54 20.44 -7.99
C THR A 378 -5.70 19.34 -9.02
N LEU A 379 -4.79 19.33 -10.01
CA LEU A 379 -4.66 18.37 -11.10
C LEU A 379 -3.18 18.08 -11.37
N GLY A 380 -2.84 16.84 -11.72
CA GLY A 380 -1.48 16.41 -12.06
C GLY A 380 -0.66 15.91 -10.86
N GLU A 381 -1.26 15.85 -9.68
CA GLU A 381 -0.70 15.25 -8.47
C GLU A 381 -1.81 14.56 -7.65
N PRO A 382 -1.51 13.52 -6.84
CA PRO A 382 -2.51 12.91 -5.97
C PRO A 382 -3.19 13.94 -5.07
N ALA A 383 -4.53 13.98 -5.06
CA ALA A 383 -5.30 14.99 -4.34
C ALA A 383 -6.70 14.54 -3.88
N SER A 384 -7.16 13.36 -4.29
CA SER A 384 -8.50 12.86 -3.98
C SER A 384 -8.49 11.82 -2.85
N HIS A 385 -9.69 11.32 -2.50
CA HIS A 385 -9.89 10.23 -1.55
C HIS A 385 -10.10 8.88 -2.29
N GLY A 386 -9.29 8.62 -3.31
CA GLY A 386 -9.30 7.41 -4.14
C GLY A 386 -9.90 7.58 -5.54
N CYS A 387 -10.80 8.54 -5.73
CA CYS A 387 -11.37 8.85 -7.05
C CYS A 387 -10.36 9.48 -8.02
N ILE A 388 -10.69 9.55 -9.31
CA ILE A 388 -9.84 10.13 -10.35
C ILE A 388 -10.47 11.45 -10.79
N ARG A 389 -9.89 12.56 -10.32
CA ARG A 389 -10.32 13.91 -10.68
C ARG A 389 -9.81 14.26 -12.07
N LEU A 390 -10.67 14.90 -12.87
CA LEU A 390 -10.39 15.38 -14.21
C LEU A 390 -10.87 16.82 -14.36
N LYS A 391 -10.43 17.52 -15.41
CA LYS A 391 -11.10 18.76 -15.81
C LYS A 391 -12.56 18.47 -16.13
N VAL A 392 -13.43 19.47 -15.92
CA VAL A 392 -14.88 19.32 -16.11
C VAL A 392 -15.21 18.85 -17.53
N GLU A 393 -14.57 19.43 -18.54
CA GLU A 393 -14.74 19.04 -19.95
C GLU A 393 -14.27 17.61 -20.24
N ASP A 394 -13.16 17.18 -19.63
CA ASP A 394 -12.58 15.85 -19.82
C ASP A 394 -13.46 14.78 -19.15
N SER A 395 -13.91 15.04 -17.92
CA SER A 395 -14.89 14.19 -17.22
C SER A 395 -16.18 14.07 -18.01
N LYS A 396 -16.69 15.19 -18.53
CA LYS A 396 -17.90 15.18 -19.36
C LYS A 396 -17.69 14.37 -20.64
N TRP A 397 -16.52 14.49 -21.27
CA TRP A 397 -16.22 13.72 -22.46
C TRP A 397 -16.22 12.21 -22.18
N ILE A 398 -15.60 11.76 -21.08
CA ILE A 398 -15.66 10.35 -20.68
C ILE A 398 -17.12 9.93 -20.43
N TYR A 399 -17.87 10.73 -19.67
CA TYR A 399 -19.28 10.47 -19.36
C TYR A 399 -20.16 10.31 -20.61
N ASP A 400 -19.96 11.16 -21.62
CA ASP A 400 -20.75 11.18 -22.86
C ASP A 400 -20.34 10.08 -23.85
N ASN A 401 -19.07 9.65 -23.88
CA ASN A 401 -18.52 8.85 -25.00
C ASN A 401 -18.04 7.45 -24.62
N ILE A 402 -17.73 7.18 -23.36
CA ILE A 402 -17.17 5.90 -22.94
C ILE A 402 -18.29 5.03 -22.39
N ASP A 403 -18.67 3.97 -23.09
CA ASP A 403 -19.77 3.08 -22.69
C ASP A 403 -19.45 2.24 -21.44
N ASN A 404 -20.49 1.67 -20.82
CA ASN A 404 -20.30 0.63 -19.82
C ASN A 404 -19.57 -0.56 -20.47
N ASP A 405 -18.91 -1.38 -19.65
CA ASP A 405 -18.04 -2.47 -20.08
C ASP A 405 -16.72 -2.03 -20.78
N THR A 406 -16.47 -0.74 -20.99
CA THR A 406 -15.14 -0.27 -21.43
C THR A 406 -14.08 -0.67 -20.42
N LYS A 407 -13.04 -1.37 -20.88
CA LYS A 407 -11.92 -1.76 -20.02
C LYS A 407 -11.16 -0.53 -19.52
N VAL A 408 -10.80 -0.56 -18.25
CA VAL A 408 -9.96 0.46 -17.59
C VAL A 408 -8.74 -0.26 -17.02
N ILE A 409 -7.54 0.23 -17.31
CA ILE A 409 -6.30 -0.28 -16.74
C ILE A 409 -5.66 0.84 -15.93
N ILE A 410 -5.29 0.56 -14.67
CA ILE A 410 -4.65 1.50 -13.75
C ILE A 410 -3.32 0.92 -13.29
N ASN A 411 -2.23 1.65 -13.53
CA ASN A 411 -0.88 1.25 -13.14
C ASN A 411 -0.12 2.39 -12.45
#